data_AF-A0A3E0G5Z9-F1
#
_entry.id   AF-A0A3E0G5Z9-F1
#
_cell.length_a   1.000
_cell.length_b   1.000
_cell.length_c   1.000
_cell.angle_alpha   90.00
_cell.angle_beta   90.00
_cell.angle_gamma   90.00
#
_symmetry.space_group_name_H-M   'P 1'
#
loop_
_entity.id
_entity.type
_entity.pdbx_description
1 polymer ?
#
loop_
_entity_poly.entity_id
_entity_poly.type
_entity_poly.pdbx_seq_one_letter_code
_entity_poly.pdbx_strand_id
1 'polypeptide(L)'
;MAHDQTPESEPATTEDTVSERVTETVVARDCAGCGGPITYKGRGRRGQFCSARCRQKAWALRAAGEQLAAGEDPRPPVVREVVERTTERVIERVTVKPVPIAGYVSPSTPAMPVPSAPAAPTDARGWIALLAELEQQLLDPQSPIASAHWNHRRLFDAVVRASAALGHAHPGGLDRLSRH
;
A
#
# COMPACT_ATOMS: atom_id res chain seq x y z
N MET A 1 12.14 64.74 -0.41
CA MET A 1 12.82 63.43 -0.24
C MET A 1 11.74 62.37 -0.36
N ALA A 2 11.62 61.77 -1.55
CA ALA A 2 10.62 60.73 -1.81
C ALA A 2 11.22 59.38 -1.41
N HIS A 3 10.54 58.68 -0.51
CA HIS A 3 10.93 57.33 -0.11
C HIS A 3 10.52 56.36 -1.21
N ASP A 4 11.54 55.85 -1.91
CA ASP A 4 11.46 54.74 -2.85
C ASP A 4 11.21 53.45 -2.04
N GLN A 5 9.97 52.95 -2.07
CA GLN A 5 9.61 51.68 -1.45
C GLN A 5 9.68 50.60 -2.55
N THR A 6 10.82 49.91 -2.61
CA THR A 6 10.95 48.69 -3.40
C THR A 6 10.08 47.61 -2.77
N PRO A 7 9.12 47.00 -3.48
CA PRO A 7 8.33 45.92 -2.92
C PRO A 7 9.21 44.69 -2.68
N GLU A 8 9.31 44.28 -1.41
CA GLU A 8 9.89 42.99 -1.02
C GLU A 8 9.16 41.87 -1.75
N SER A 9 9.91 41.10 -2.53
CA SER A 9 9.39 39.98 -3.30
C SER A 9 9.05 38.84 -2.34
N GLU A 10 7.78 38.48 -2.23
CA GLU A 10 7.32 37.33 -1.45
C GLU A 10 8.00 36.04 -1.95
N PRO A 11 8.46 35.15 -1.05
CA PRO A 11 9.14 33.92 -1.44
C PRO A 11 8.16 32.99 -2.15
N ALA A 12 8.52 32.51 -3.34
CA ALA A 12 7.74 31.55 -4.09
C ALA A 12 7.56 30.25 -3.28
N THR A 13 6.32 29.84 -3.04
CA THR A 13 6.00 28.56 -2.41
C THR A 13 6.34 27.42 -3.37
N THR A 14 7.20 26.50 -2.93
CA THR A 14 7.56 25.31 -3.70
C THR A 14 6.78 24.13 -3.14
N GLU A 15 6.00 23.46 -3.97
CA GLU A 15 5.28 22.25 -3.59
C GLU A 15 5.97 21.03 -4.22
N ASP A 16 6.34 20.06 -3.39
CA ASP A 16 6.92 18.80 -3.83
C ASP A 16 5.79 17.77 -4.00
N THR A 17 5.51 17.37 -5.24
CA THR A 17 4.61 16.25 -5.53
C THR A 17 5.41 14.96 -5.58
N VAL A 18 5.09 14.01 -4.71
CA VAL A 18 5.73 12.69 -4.67
C VAL A 18 4.83 11.66 -5.36
N SER A 19 5.32 11.04 -6.42
CA SER A 19 4.71 9.83 -6.98
C SER A 19 5.60 8.61 -6.78
N GLU A 20 4.97 7.47 -6.53
CA GLU A 20 5.66 6.19 -6.31
C GLU A 20 5.09 5.14 -7.27
N ARG A 21 5.98 4.46 -7.99
CA ARG A 21 5.65 3.32 -8.85
C ARG A 21 6.36 2.08 -8.34
N VAL A 22 5.60 1.05 -8.03
CA VAL A 22 6.11 -0.25 -7.60
C VAL A 22 5.93 -1.25 -8.73
N THR A 23 7.01 -1.89 -9.15
CA THR A 23 6.99 -2.98 -10.13
C THR A 23 7.53 -4.26 -9.49
N GLU A 24 6.75 -5.34 -9.55
CA GLU A 24 7.15 -6.65 -9.02
C GLU A 24 7.34 -7.64 -10.18
N THR A 25 8.49 -8.30 -10.22
CA THR A 25 8.84 -9.29 -11.25
C THR A 25 9.36 -10.56 -10.62
N VAL A 26 8.77 -11.71 -10.96
CA VAL A 26 9.31 -13.02 -10.54
C VAL A 26 10.59 -13.29 -11.33
N VAL A 27 11.74 -13.21 -10.68
CA VAL A 27 13.06 -13.39 -11.31
C VAL A 27 13.48 -14.86 -11.33
N ALA A 28 13.18 -15.59 -10.27
CA ALA A 28 13.47 -17.02 -10.15
C ALA A 28 12.28 -17.78 -9.55
N ARG A 29 12.13 -19.04 -9.98
CA ARG A 29 11.15 -19.98 -9.43
C ARG A 29 11.79 -21.36 -9.36
N ASP A 30 11.59 -22.04 -8.24
CA ASP A 30 12.02 -23.42 -8.07
C ASP A 30 11.02 -24.42 -8.68
N CYS A 31 11.53 -25.57 -9.10
CA CYS A 31 10.77 -26.65 -9.70
C CYS A 31 9.82 -27.26 -8.67
N ALA A 32 8.52 -27.23 -8.94
CA ALA A 32 7.51 -27.82 -8.05
C ALA A 32 7.64 -29.34 -7.86
N GLY A 33 8.44 -30.03 -8.69
CA GLY A 33 8.66 -31.47 -8.59
C GLY A 33 9.93 -31.89 -7.86
N CYS A 34 10.98 -31.05 -7.86
CA CYS A 34 12.28 -31.43 -7.28
C CYS A 34 12.97 -30.33 -6.46
N GLY A 35 12.40 -29.11 -6.40
CA GLY A 35 13.00 -27.96 -5.72
C GLY A 35 14.20 -27.33 -6.42
N GLY A 36 14.67 -27.88 -7.54
CA GLY A 36 15.80 -27.32 -8.29
C GLY A 36 15.41 -26.07 -9.12
N PRO A 37 16.37 -25.22 -9.51
CA PRO A 37 16.09 -23.98 -10.22
C PRO A 37 15.47 -24.22 -11.59
N ILE A 38 14.49 -23.39 -11.98
CA ILE A 38 13.92 -23.38 -13.34
C ILE A 38 14.69 -22.36 -14.19
N THR A 39 15.41 -22.82 -15.21
CA THR A 39 16.02 -21.94 -16.21
C THR A 39 14.94 -21.36 -17.12
N TYR A 40 14.66 -20.06 -17.01
CA TYR A 40 13.75 -19.37 -17.91
C TYR A 40 14.47 -18.96 -19.20
N LYS A 41 13.95 -19.39 -20.36
CA LYS A 41 14.52 -19.09 -21.69
C LYS A 41 13.93 -17.84 -22.35
N GLY A 42 13.21 -16.99 -21.62
CA GLY A 42 12.73 -15.69 -22.12
C GLY A 42 11.53 -15.73 -23.08
N ARG A 43 10.96 -16.89 -23.40
CA ARG A 43 9.78 -17.00 -24.29
C ARG A 43 8.58 -17.59 -23.54
N GLY A 44 7.44 -16.88 -23.59
CA GLY A 44 6.16 -17.35 -23.06
C GLY A 44 6.07 -17.40 -21.53
N ARG A 45 5.01 -18.04 -21.01
CA ARG A 45 4.76 -18.18 -19.58
C ARG A 45 5.88 -18.99 -18.91
N ARG A 46 6.40 -18.50 -17.77
CA ARG A 46 7.37 -19.23 -16.93
C ARG A 46 6.80 -20.59 -16.54
N GLY A 47 7.56 -21.65 -16.82
CA GLY A 47 7.19 -23.02 -16.45
C GLY A 47 7.18 -23.24 -14.94
N GLN A 48 6.51 -24.32 -14.51
CA GLN A 48 6.48 -24.76 -13.11
C GLN A 48 7.49 -25.88 -12.81
N PHE A 49 8.07 -26.49 -13.85
CA PHE A 49 8.97 -27.62 -13.75
C PHE A 49 10.25 -27.37 -14.53
N CYS A 50 11.39 -27.82 -14.01
CA CYS A 50 12.69 -27.72 -14.69
C CYS A 50 12.80 -28.65 -15.92
N SER A 51 11.96 -29.69 -16.01
CA SER A 51 12.01 -30.69 -17.08
C SER A 51 10.67 -31.41 -17.29
N ALA A 52 10.50 -32.01 -18.48
CA ALA A 52 9.38 -32.89 -18.78
C ALA A 52 9.30 -34.09 -17.80
N ARG A 53 10.46 -34.62 -17.37
CA ARG A 53 10.54 -35.70 -16.38
C ARG A 53 9.94 -35.27 -15.02
N CYS A 54 10.26 -34.08 -14.54
CA CYS A 54 9.66 -33.56 -13.30
C CYS A 54 8.15 -33.33 -13.43
N ARG A 55 7.69 -32.86 -14.60
CA ARG A 55 6.27 -32.72 -14.90
C ARG A 55 5.53 -34.07 -14.89
N GLN A 56 6.10 -35.09 -15.55
CA GLN A 56 5.53 -36.44 -15.60
C GLN A 56 5.48 -37.08 -14.20
N LYS A 57 6.57 -36.97 -13.42
CA LYS A 57 6.60 -37.45 -12.03
C LYS A 57 5.54 -36.78 -11.16
N ALA A 58 5.39 -35.45 -11.27
CA ALA A 58 4.38 -34.71 -10.52
C ALA A 58 2.94 -35.04 -10.96
N TRP A 59 2.73 -35.38 -12.22
CA TRP A 59 1.43 -35.88 -12.69
C TRP A 59 1.15 -37.28 -12.11
N ALA A 60 2.12 -38.20 -12.17
CA ALA A 60 1.96 -39.55 -11.64
C ALA A 60 1.67 -39.56 -10.13
N LEU A 61 2.32 -38.68 -9.36
CA LEU A 61 2.05 -38.53 -7.93
C LEU A 61 0.62 -38.04 -7.65
N ARG A 62 0.10 -37.11 -8.47
CA ARG A 62 -1.29 -36.65 -8.34
C ARG A 62 -2.29 -37.76 -8.67
N ALA A 63 -2.06 -38.46 -9.79
CA ALA A 63 -2.90 -39.58 -10.19
C ALA A 63 -2.90 -40.70 -9.12
N ALA A 64 -1.75 -40.97 -8.49
CA ALA A 64 -1.65 -41.94 -7.39
C ALA A 64 -2.36 -41.45 -6.12
N GLY A 65 -2.25 -40.16 -5.77
CA GLY A 65 -2.97 -39.57 -4.63
C GLY A 65 -4.50 -39.61 -4.79
N GLU A 66 -4.98 -39.28 -5.99
CA GLU A 66 -6.41 -39.38 -6.35
C GLU A 66 -6.94 -40.81 -6.19
N GLN A 67 -6.16 -41.83 -6.56
CA GLN A 67 -6.52 -43.23 -6.41
C GLN A 67 -6.56 -43.69 -4.94
N LEU A 68 -5.78 -43.06 -4.06
CA LEU A 68 -5.68 -43.43 -2.65
C LEU A 68 -6.71 -42.72 -1.75
N ALA A 69 -7.56 -41.85 -2.31
CA ALA A 69 -8.55 -41.03 -1.59
C ALA A 69 -7.98 -40.22 -0.40
N ALA A 70 -6.65 -40.10 -0.32
CA ALA A 70 -5.98 -39.18 0.56
C ALA A 70 -6.15 -37.81 -0.10
N GLY A 71 -7.14 -37.02 0.31
CA GLY A 71 -7.38 -35.66 -0.19
C GLY A 71 -6.23 -34.66 0.04
N GLU A 72 -5.07 -35.16 0.46
CA GLU A 72 -3.83 -34.44 0.70
C GLU A 72 -2.92 -34.60 -0.53
N ASP A 73 -2.56 -33.50 -1.17
CA ASP A 73 -1.61 -33.50 -2.29
C ASP A 73 -0.22 -33.92 -1.78
N PRO A 74 0.34 -35.07 -2.21
CA PRO A 74 1.60 -35.60 -1.65
C PRO A 74 2.85 -34.81 -2.09
N ARG A 75 2.67 -33.69 -2.80
CA ARG A 75 3.78 -32.85 -3.28
C ARG A 75 4.28 -31.96 -2.15
N PRO A 76 5.60 -31.86 -1.93
CA PRO A 76 6.13 -30.94 -0.94
C PRO A 76 5.87 -29.48 -1.41
N PRO A 77 5.62 -28.52 -0.50
CA PRO A 77 5.29 -27.13 -0.83
C PRO A 77 6.53 -26.33 -1.27
N VAL A 78 7.31 -26.86 -2.22
CA VAL A 78 8.64 -26.37 -2.61
C VAL A 78 8.57 -25.45 -3.81
N VAL A 79 7.58 -24.56 -3.86
CA VAL A 79 7.63 -23.45 -4.80
C VAL A 79 8.17 -22.24 -4.04
N ARG A 80 9.48 -22.04 -4.13
CA ARG A 80 10.09 -20.77 -3.75
C ARG A 80 10.09 -19.88 -4.99
N GLU A 81 9.43 -18.74 -4.88
CA GLU A 81 9.47 -17.69 -5.89
C GLU A 81 10.31 -16.54 -5.34
N VAL A 82 11.33 -16.16 -6.09
CA VAL A 82 12.11 -14.95 -5.80
C VAL A 82 11.46 -13.84 -6.62
N VAL A 83 10.83 -12.89 -5.91
CA VAL A 83 10.23 -11.70 -6.50
C VAL A 83 11.20 -10.55 -6.32
N GLU A 84 11.63 -9.95 -7.43
CA GLU A 84 12.33 -8.69 -7.41
C GLU A 84 11.29 -7.56 -7.38
N ARG A 85 11.41 -6.68 -6.39
CA ARG A 85 10.57 -5.50 -6.23
C ARG A 85 11.40 -4.27 -6.53
N THR A 86 11.03 -3.54 -7.57
CA THR A 86 11.63 -2.27 -7.95
C THR A 86 10.70 -1.13 -7.58
N THR A 87 11.17 -0.21 -6.74
CA THR A 87 10.44 0.99 -6.33
C THR A 87 11.06 2.22 -7.00
N GLU A 88 10.31 2.85 -7.90
CA GLU A 88 10.68 4.11 -8.53
C GLU A 88 9.93 5.24 -7.82
N ARG A 89 10.66 6.15 -7.17
CA ARG A 89 10.11 7.33 -6.52
C ARG A 89 10.47 8.56 -7.33
N VAL A 90 9.47 9.26 -7.85
CA VAL A 90 9.64 10.50 -8.61
C VAL A 90 9.17 11.66 -7.73
N ILE A 91 10.07 12.60 -7.48
CA ILE A 91 9.78 13.85 -6.76
C ILE A 91 9.75 14.95 -7.80
N GLU A 92 8.56 15.39 -8.16
CA GLU A 92 8.37 16.54 -9.05
C GLU A 92 8.24 17.80 -8.20
N ARG A 93 9.20 18.71 -8.36
CA ARG A 93 9.16 20.03 -7.72
C ARG A 93 8.38 20.97 -8.61
N VAL A 94 7.19 21.38 -8.18
CA VAL A 94 6.39 22.35 -8.91
C VAL A 94 6.56 23.70 -8.23
N THR A 95 7.15 24.65 -8.95
CA THR A 95 7.19 26.06 -8.52
C THR A 95 5.90 26.72 -8.99
N VAL A 96 4.95 26.92 -8.07
CA VAL A 96 3.71 27.62 -8.39
C VAL A 96 3.99 29.12 -8.31
N LYS A 97 3.97 29.80 -9.45
CA LYS A 97 4.02 31.27 -9.45
C LYS A 97 2.67 31.78 -8.95
N PRO A 98 2.61 32.54 -7.84
CA PRO A 98 1.36 33.10 -7.37
C PRO A 98 0.82 34.02 -8.46
N VAL A 99 -0.38 33.70 -8.98
CA VAL A 99 -1.11 34.61 -9.86
C VAL A 99 -1.81 35.61 -8.94
N PRO A 100 -1.47 36.91 -9.01
CA PRO A 100 -2.20 37.91 -8.24
C PRO A 100 -3.62 37.98 -8.78
N ILE A 101 -4.57 37.44 -8.03
CA ILE A 101 -6.00 37.62 -8.30
C ILE A 101 -6.36 39.03 -7.83
N ALA A 102 -6.05 40.03 -8.66
CA ALA A 102 -6.45 41.40 -8.42
C ALA A 102 -7.97 41.52 -8.58
N GLY A 103 -8.67 41.73 -7.47
CA GLY A 103 -10.04 42.26 -7.49
C GLY A 103 -11.20 41.27 -7.37
N TYR A 104 -10.98 40.02 -6.93
CA TYR A 104 -12.12 39.16 -6.58
C TYR A 104 -12.70 39.59 -5.22
N VAL A 105 -13.66 40.51 -5.26
CA VAL A 105 -14.51 40.84 -4.12
C VAL A 105 -15.45 39.64 -3.93
N SER A 106 -15.10 38.72 -3.04
CA SER A 106 -15.99 37.61 -2.68
C SER A 106 -17.33 38.19 -2.21
N PRO A 107 -18.46 37.90 -2.89
CA PRO A 107 -19.75 38.29 -2.36
C PRO A 107 -19.92 37.59 -1.01
N SER A 108 -20.13 38.37 0.04
CA SER A 108 -20.38 37.89 1.40
C SER A 108 -21.62 37.02 1.42
N THR A 109 -21.43 35.73 1.14
CA THR A 109 -22.47 34.72 1.29
C THR A 109 -22.69 34.57 2.79
N PRO A 110 -23.92 34.70 3.30
CA PRO A 110 -24.20 34.49 4.71
C PRO A 110 -23.74 33.07 5.07
N ALA A 111 -22.76 33.00 5.99
CA ALA A 111 -22.17 31.76 6.43
C ALA A 111 -23.24 30.91 7.14
N MET A 112 -23.79 29.94 6.42
CA MET A 112 -24.42 28.80 7.06
C MET A 112 -23.38 28.16 8.00
N PRO A 113 -23.75 27.75 9.22
CA PRO A 113 -22.82 27.08 10.11
C PRO A 113 -22.34 25.79 9.44
N VAL A 114 -21.10 25.81 8.95
CA VAL A 114 -20.44 24.60 8.47
C VAL A 114 -20.30 23.70 9.69
N PRO A 115 -20.85 22.48 9.69
CA PRO A 115 -20.64 21.56 10.80
C PRO A 115 -19.14 21.36 10.96
N SER A 116 -18.61 21.78 12.11
CA SER A 116 -17.21 21.63 12.47
C SER A 116 -16.84 20.16 12.30
N ALA A 117 -15.83 19.87 11.49
CA ALA A 117 -15.31 18.52 11.38
C ALA A 117 -14.98 17.99 12.79
N PRO A 118 -15.22 16.71 13.09
CA PRO A 118 -14.86 16.14 14.39
C PRO A 118 -13.37 16.36 14.64
N ALA A 119 -13.03 16.84 15.83
CA ALA A 119 -11.65 17.08 16.21
C ALA A 119 -10.86 15.77 16.15
N ALA A 120 -9.66 15.81 15.58
CA ALA A 120 -8.79 14.63 15.54
C ALA A 120 -8.41 14.20 16.97
N PRO A 121 -8.40 12.90 17.28
CA PRO A 121 -7.96 12.42 18.59
C PRO A 121 -6.52 12.84 18.88
N THR A 122 -6.27 13.33 20.09
CA THR A 122 -4.92 13.75 20.54
C THR A 122 -4.26 12.74 21.48
N ASP A 123 -5.02 11.75 21.96
CA ASP A 123 -4.52 10.72 22.87
C ASP A 123 -4.79 9.30 22.34
N ALA A 124 -4.11 8.31 22.93
CA ALA A 124 -4.21 6.93 22.52
C ALA A 124 -5.63 6.35 22.69
N ARG A 125 -6.37 6.78 23.72
CA ARG A 125 -7.73 6.28 23.97
C ARG A 125 -8.70 6.75 22.90
N GLY A 126 -8.58 8.01 22.49
CA GLY A 126 -9.37 8.58 21.40
C GLY A 126 -9.07 7.91 20.07
N TRP A 127 -7.80 7.59 19.78
CA TRP A 127 -7.44 6.82 18.58
C TRP A 127 -8.01 5.40 18.61
N ILE A 128 -7.97 4.72 19.75
CA ILE A 128 -8.57 3.38 19.91
C ILE A 128 -10.09 3.43 19.67
N ALA A 129 -10.78 4.40 20.26
CA ALA A 129 -12.23 4.56 20.07
C ALA A 129 -12.59 4.84 18.61
N LEU A 130 -11.84 5.71 17.93
CA LEU A 130 -12.05 6.02 16.51
C LEU A 130 -11.85 4.79 15.62
N LEU A 131 -10.83 3.97 15.89
CA LEU A 131 -10.57 2.74 15.12
C LEU A 131 -11.63 1.67 15.37
N ALA A 132 -12.16 1.57 16.59
CA ALA A 132 -13.26 0.65 16.91
C ALA A 132 -14.58 1.05 16.21
N GLU A 133 -14.86 2.35 16.11
CA GLU A 133 -16.00 2.86 15.34
C GLU A 133 -15.85 2.55 13.84
N LEU A 134 -14.64 2.74 13.28
CA LEU A 134 -14.34 2.35 11.90
C LEU A 134 -14.53 0.84 11.66
N GLU A 135 -14.11 0.00 12.61
CA GLU A 135 -14.32 -1.45 12.54
C GLU A 135 -15.82 -1.79 12.46
N GLN A 136 -16.66 -1.19 13.31
CA GLN A 136 -18.11 -1.38 13.26
C GLN A 136 -18.69 -0.96 11.90
N GLN A 137 -18.26 0.17 11.36
CA GLN A 137 -18.69 0.66 10.06
C GLN A 137 -18.21 -0.22 8.89
N LEU A 138 -17.12 -0.97 9.04
CA LEU A 138 -16.67 -1.94 8.03
C LEU A 138 -17.43 -3.26 8.12
N LEU A 139 -17.88 -3.64 9.32
CA LEU A 139 -18.64 -4.87 9.56
C LEU A 139 -20.13 -4.71 9.22
N ASP A 140 -20.67 -3.50 9.29
CA ASP A 140 -22.07 -3.21 8.91
C ASP A 140 -22.23 -3.19 7.38
N PRO A 141 -22.96 -4.14 6.76
CA PRO A 141 -23.18 -4.15 5.31
C PRO A 141 -23.99 -2.95 4.79
N GLN A 142 -24.71 -2.25 5.66
CA GLN A 142 -25.49 -1.06 5.31
C GLN A 142 -24.65 0.23 5.35
N SER A 143 -23.44 0.17 5.93
CA SER A 143 -22.54 1.30 5.96
C SER A 143 -22.01 1.65 4.56
N PRO A 144 -21.98 2.94 4.16
CA PRO A 144 -21.38 3.37 2.91
C PRO A 144 -19.90 3.00 2.78
N ILE A 145 -19.18 2.84 3.91
CA ILE A 145 -17.77 2.48 3.91
C ILE A 145 -17.59 1.03 3.47
N ALA A 146 -18.42 0.10 3.96
CA ALA A 146 -18.30 -1.34 3.71
C ALA A 146 -18.44 -1.73 2.23
N SER A 147 -19.24 -1.00 1.46
CA SER A 147 -19.47 -1.27 0.03
C SER A 147 -18.47 -0.57 -0.91
N ALA A 148 -17.76 0.43 -0.42
CA ALA A 148 -16.85 1.25 -1.21
C ALA A 148 -15.43 0.66 -1.22
N HIS A 149 -15.14 -0.26 -2.15
CA HIS A 149 -13.83 -0.93 -2.26
C HIS A 149 -12.63 0.05 -2.34
N TRP A 150 -12.83 1.25 -2.89
CA TRP A 150 -11.80 2.29 -2.94
C TRP A 150 -11.48 2.90 -1.56
N ASN A 151 -12.45 2.96 -0.65
CA ASN A 151 -12.23 3.35 0.74
C ASN A 151 -11.37 2.31 1.47
N HIS A 152 -11.63 1.01 1.25
CA HIS A 152 -10.85 -0.05 1.91
C HIS A 152 -9.37 0.03 1.58
N ARG A 153 -9.02 0.28 0.31
CA ARG A 153 -7.62 0.43 -0.08
C ARG A 153 -6.96 1.63 0.62
N ARG A 154 -7.64 2.78 0.65
CA ARG A 154 -7.13 4.00 1.32
C ARG A 154 -6.97 3.81 2.82
N LEU A 155 -7.94 3.16 3.47
CA LEU A 155 -7.90 2.83 4.90
C LEU A 155 -6.73 1.89 5.20
N PHE A 156 -6.55 0.83 4.39
CA PHE A 156 -5.42 -0.08 4.52
C PHE A 156 -4.08 0.65 4.39
N ASP A 157 -3.91 1.48 3.35
CA ASP A 157 -2.69 2.26 3.14
C ASP A 157 -2.43 3.22 4.31
N ALA A 158 -3.47 3.80 4.92
CA ALA A 158 -3.35 4.64 6.11
C ALA A 158 -2.90 3.85 7.34
N VAL A 159 -3.48 2.67 7.60
CA VAL A 159 -3.08 1.78 8.70
C VAL A 159 -1.64 1.30 8.55
N VAL A 160 -1.20 0.95 7.33
CA VAL A 160 0.19 0.55 7.07
C VAL A 160 1.16 1.69 7.38
N ARG A 161 0.86 2.92 6.96
CA ARG A 161 1.69 4.10 7.28
C ARG A 161 1.73 4.37 8.78
N ALA A 162 0.59 4.26 9.48
CA ALA A 162 0.53 4.44 10.92
C ALA A 162 1.38 3.39 11.66
N SER A 163 1.28 2.12 11.27
CA SER A 163 2.10 1.03 11.82
C SER A 163 3.61 1.25 11.59
N ALA A 164 4.00 1.74 10.42
CA ALA A 164 5.40 2.07 10.14
C ALA A 164 5.91 3.23 11.02
N ALA A 165 5.10 4.28 11.19
CA ALA A 165 5.43 5.41 12.07
C ALA A 165 5.56 4.97 13.54
N LEU A 166 4.67 4.10 14.01
CA LEU A 166 4.78 3.49 15.34
C LEU A 166 6.08 2.68 15.50
N GLY A 167 6.48 1.92 14.48
CA GLY A 167 7.76 1.20 14.47
C GLY A 167 8.98 2.13 14.58
N HIS A 168 8.94 3.30 13.95
CA HIS A 168 9.99 4.31 14.06
C HIS A 168 10.03 5.00 15.43
N ALA A 169 8.86 5.23 16.04
CA ALA A 169 8.78 5.81 17.39
C ALA A 169 9.32 4.87 18.48
N HIS A 170 9.35 3.55 18.22
CA HIS A 170 9.80 2.52 19.16
C HIS A 170 10.99 1.71 18.61
N PRO A 171 12.23 2.24 18.67
CA PRO A 171 13.43 1.52 18.26
C PRO A 171 13.64 0.29 19.16
N GLY A 172 13.26 -0.89 18.65
CA GLY A 172 13.17 -2.13 19.41
C GLY A 172 11.98 -3.02 19.01
N GLY A 173 11.05 -2.47 18.22
CA GLY A 173 9.91 -3.18 17.65
C GLY A 173 8.71 -3.20 18.59
N LEU A 174 7.50 -3.26 17.99
CA LEU A 174 6.23 -3.35 18.73
C LEU A 174 6.15 -4.65 19.56
N ASP A 175 6.91 -5.69 19.18
CA ASP A 175 7.00 -6.98 19.90
C ASP A 175 7.59 -6.90 21.32
N ARG A 176 8.19 -5.75 21.69
CA ARG A 176 8.61 -5.51 23.07
C ARG A 176 7.47 -5.01 23.94
N LEU A 177 6.51 -4.29 23.35
CA LEU A 177 5.35 -3.77 24.06
C LEU A 177 4.37 -4.87 24.45
N SER A 178 4.33 -5.99 23.70
CA SER A 178 3.45 -7.13 23.99
C SER A 178 3.92 -8.02 25.14
N ARG A 179 5.11 -7.77 25.72
CA ARG A 179 5.69 -8.58 26.80
C ARG A 179 5.51 -7.97 28.20
N HIS A 180 4.84 -6.83 28.29
CA HIS A 180 4.55 -6.12 29.53
C HIS A 180 3.03 -6.03 29.72
#